data_AF-A0AAD4BSX5-F1
#
_entry.id   AF-A0AAD4BSX5-F1
#
_cell.length_a   1.000
_cell.length_b   1.000
_cell.length_c   1.000
_cell.angle_alpha   90.00
_cell.angle_beta   90.00
_cell.angle_gamma   90.00
#
_symmetry.space_group_name_H-M   'P 1'
#
loop_
_entity.id
_entity.type
_entity.pdbx_description
1 polymer ?
#
loop_
_entity_poly.entity_id
_entity_poly.type
_entity_poly.pdbx_seq_one_letter_code
_entity_poly.pdbx_strand_id
1 'polypeptide(L)'
;MGARHFVNEELPRIRWANPLLEIAVHKVPKTREESWAPQATVEFEDGRTSTLDMSNKWSTTIAKELMNLAGGDPWEAYKSAALAAGHPILPGEEKERLAEVTKRHKANTAKSASPQELEEQVQKMLNSPSRPKMGAAAILP
;
A
#
# COMPACT_ATOMS: atom_id res chain seq x y z
N MET A 1 -10.61 -2.56 -2.11
CA MET A 1 -10.01 -3.17 -3.33
C MET A 1 -9.04 -4.30 -3.00
N GLY A 2 -8.18 -4.18 -1.98
CA GLY A 2 -7.16 -5.19 -1.67
C GLY A 2 -7.67 -6.63 -1.50
N ALA A 3 -8.78 -6.85 -0.80
CA ALA A 3 -9.37 -8.19 -0.68
C ALA A 3 -9.73 -8.85 -2.03
N ARG A 4 -10.19 -8.07 -3.01
CA ARG A 4 -10.48 -8.57 -4.37
C ARG A 4 -9.19 -8.97 -5.10
N HIS A 5 -8.14 -8.16 -4.97
CA HIS A 5 -6.83 -8.48 -5.55
C HIS A 5 -6.22 -9.71 -4.89
N PHE A 6 -6.31 -9.83 -3.57
CA PHE A 6 -5.87 -11.01 -2.85
C PHE A 6 -6.53 -12.30 -3.38
N VAL A 7 -7.86 -12.26 -3.56
CA VAL A 7 -8.61 -13.42 -4.09
C VAL A 7 -8.20 -13.78 -5.53
N ASN A 8 -7.85 -12.79 -6.35
CA ASN A 8 -7.56 -13.01 -7.76
C ASN A 8 -6.08 -13.33 -8.05
N GLU A 9 -5.16 -12.81 -7.25
CA GLU A 9 -3.71 -12.89 -7.51
C GLU A 9 -2.98 -13.81 -6.53
N GLU A 10 -3.28 -13.70 -5.23
CA GLU A 10 -2.57 -14.42 -4.17
C GLU A 10 -3.18 -15.80 -3.89
N LEU A 11 -4.51 -15.91 -3.78
CA LEU A 11 -5.18 -17.20 -3.53
C LEU A 11 -4.84 -18.28 -4.55
N PRO A 12 -4.77 -18.02 -5.87
CA PRO A 12 -4.34 -19.04 -6.84
C PRO A 12 -2.92 -19.53 -6.60
N ARG A 13 -2.00 -18.65 -6.17
CA ARG A 13 -0.60 -19.03 -5.86
C ARG A 13 -0.53 -19.91 -4.62
N ILE A 14 -1.28 -19.54 -3.58
CA ILE A 14 -1.38 -20.33 -2.35
C ILE A 14 -1.94 -21.72 -2.65
N ARG A 15 -2.99 -21.80 -3.48
CA ARG A 15 -3.59 -23.06 -3.90
C ARG A 15 -2.67 -23.90 -4.77
N TRP A 16 -1.86 -23.27 -5.63
CA TRP A 16 -0.79 -23.99 -6.33
C TRP A 16 0.05 -24.69 -5.28
N ALA A 17 0.72 -23.91 -4.41
CA ALA A 17 1.66 -24.42 -3.43
C ALA A 17 1.05 -25.48 -2.48
N ASN A 18 -0.25 -25.39 -2.22
CA ASN A 18 -0.97 -26.25 -1.30
C ASN A 18 -2.21 -26.84 -1.99
N PRO A 19 -2.06 -27.86 -2.85
CA PRO A 19 -3.18 -28.39 -3.63
C PRO A 19 -4.21 -29.14 -2.80
N LEU A 20 -3.84 -29.60 -1.61
CA LEU A 20 -4.72 -30.28 -0.66
C LEU A 20 -5.55 -29.32 0.21
N LEU A 21 -5.23 -28.01 0.17
CA LEU A 21 -5.94 -27.02 0.97
C LEU A 21 -7.32 -26.73 0.38
N GLU A 22 -8.37 -26.92 1.17
CA GLU A 22 -9.71 -26.54 0.79
C GLU A 22 -9.89 -25.02 0.91
N ILE A 23 -10.25 -24.36 -0.19
CA ILE A 23 -10.42 -22.90 -0.25
C ILE A 23 -11.79 -22.59 -0.83
N ALA A 24 -12.70 -22.10 0.01
CA ALA A 24 -14.00 -21.58 -0.40
C ALA A 24 -13.99 -20.04 -0.42
N VAL A 25 -14.56 -19.44 -1.46
CA VAL A 25 -14.70 -17.97 -1.56
C VAL A 25 -16.16 -17.61 -1.78
N HIS A 26 -16.77 -17.02 -0.75
CA HIS A 26 -18.15 -16.54 -0.84
C HIS A 26 -18.19 -15.08 -1.32
N LYS A 27 -18.65 -14.86 -2.55
CA LYS A 27 -18.74 -13.52 -3.15
C LYS A 27 -20.19 -13.03 -3.09
N VAL A 28 -20.47 -12.10 -2.19
CA VAL A 28 -21.79 -11.48 -2.07
C VAL A 28 -21.77 -10.12 -2.77
N PRO A 29 -22.74 -9.81 -3.66
CA PRO A 29 -22.87 -8.48 -4.22
C PRO A 29 -23.25 -7.48 -3.12
N LYS A 30 -22.55 -6.35 -3.05
CA LYS A 30 -22.89 -5.29 -2.09
C LYS A 30 -24.18 -4.60 -2.52
N THR A 31 -25.22 -4.67 -1.69
CA THR A 31 -26.38 -3.79 -1.79
C THR A 31 -26.04 -2.44 -1.15
N ARG A 32 -26.77 -1.38 -1.53
CA ARG A 32 -26.47 0.00 -1.09
C ARG A 32 -26.67 0.21 0.42
N GLU A 33 -27.45 -0.65 1.05
CA GLU A 33 -27.84 -0.59 2.46
C GLU A 33 -26.93 -1.42 3.39
N GLU A 34 -26.11 -2.33 2.85
CA GLU A 34 -25.35 -3.27 3.67
C GLU A 34 -23.82 -3.02 3.61
N SER A 35 -23.22 -2.78 4.78
CA SER A 35 -21.78 -2.59 4.93
C SER A 35 -21.08 -3.92 5.30
N TRP A 36 -20.86 -4.80 4.33
CA TRP A 36 -20.11 -6.03 4.59
C TRP A 36 -18.60 -5.76 4.58
N ALA A 37 -17.95 -6.13 5.69
CA ALA A 37 -16.50 -6.12 5.83
C ALA A 37 -15.92 -7.44 5.27
N PRO A 38 -14.92 -7.38 4.38
CA PRO A 38 -14.26 -8.59 3.89
C PRO A 38 -13.47 -9.25 5.03
N GLN A 39 -13.75 -10.52 5.27
CA GLN A 39 -13.09 -11.35 6.28
C GLN A 39 -12.63 -12.66 5.65
N ALA A 40 -11.55 -13.22 6.18
CA ALA A 40 -11.10 -14.57 5.88
C ALA A 40 -11.04 -15.39 7.16
N THR A 41 -11.57 -16.61 7.13
CA THR A 41 -11.47 -17.56 8.23
C THR A 41 -10.50 -18.66 7.83
N VAL A 42 -9.53 -18.92 8.69
CA VAL A 42 -8.52 -19.96 8.52
C VAL A 42 -8.77 -21.01 9.59
N GLU A 43 -8.97 -22.25 9.16
CA GLU A 43 -9.12 -23.40 10.04
C GLU A 43 -7.84 -24.25 9.96
N PHE A 44 -7.29 -24.57 11.12
CA PHE A 44 -6.07 -25.35 11.27
C PHE A 44 -6.41 -26.80 11.59
N GLU A 45 -5.46 -27.72 11.34
CA GLU A 45 -5.64 -29.16 11.58
C GLU A 45 -5.89 -29.49 13.08
N ASP A 46 -5.43 -28.62 13.98
CA ASP A 46 -5.71 -28.71 15.42
C ASP A 46 -7.14 -28.26 15.81
N GLY A 47 -7.97 -27.90 14.82
CA GLY A 47 -9.33 -27.40 14.98
C GLY A 47 -9.41 -25.95 15.42
N ARG A 48 -8.28 -25.22 15.50
CA ARG A 48 -8.30 -23.79 15.80
C ARG A 48 -8.78 -23.02 14.57
N THR A 49 -9.59 -22.00 14.82
CA THR A 49 -10.04 -21.07 13.79
C THR A 49 -9.51 -19.68 14.08
N SER A 50 -8.89 -19.04 13.08
CA SER A 50 -8.47 -17.65 13.14
C SER A 50 -9.22 -16.82 12.10
N THR A 51 -9.72 -15.66 12.51
CA THR A 51 -10.40 -14.72 11.61
C THR A 51 -9.49 -13.54 11.31
N LEU A 52 -9.31 -13.26 10.02
CA LEU A 52 -8.50 -12.18 9.50
C LEU A 52 -9.40 -11.09 8.91
N ASP A 53 -9.30 -9.88 9.45
CA ASP A 53 -9.92 -8.70 8.83
C ASP A 53 -9.09 -8.25 7.61
N MET A 54 -9.74 -8.15 6.46
CA MET A 54 -9.14 -7.74 5.19
C MET A 54 -9.54 -6.32 4.79
N SER A 55 -10.28 -5.62 5.65
CA SER A 55 -10.80 -4.28 5.39
C SER A 55 -9.68 -3.26 5.32
N ASN A 56 -9.71 -2.38 4.30
CA ASN A 56 -8.71 -1.32 4.09
C ASN A 56 -7.25 -1.77 4.01
N LYS A 57 -6.98 -3.08 3.85
CA LYS A 57 -5.63 -3.62 3.68
C LYS A 57 -5.29 -3.86 2.21
N TRP A 58 -4.00 -3.83 1.92
CA TRP A 58 -3.43 -4.23 0.64
C TRP A 58 -3.40 -5.76 0.51
N SER A 59 -3.46 -6.28 -0.72
CA SER A 59 -3.40 -7.73 -0.97
C SER A 59 -2.11 -8.36 -0.43
N THR A 60 -0.98 -7.67 -0.62
CA THR A 60 0.35 -8.03 -0.10
C THR A 60 0.35 -8.11 1.42
N THR A 61 -0.22 -7.11 2.10
CA THR A 61 -0.35 -7.09 3.55
C THR A 61 -1.21 -8.25 4.06
N ILE A 62 -2.34 -8.52 3.43
CA ILE A 62 -3.22 -9.67 3.77
C ILE A 62 -2.46 -10.99 3.59
N ALA A 63 -1.73 -11.16 2.49
CA ALA A 63 -0.96 -12.36 2.23
C ALA A 63 0.16 -12.56 3.27
N LYS A 64 0.85 -11.50 3.68
CA LYS A 64 1.84 -11.57 4.77
C LYS A 64 1.21 -12.00 6.08
N GLU A 65 0.07 -11.39 6.46
CA GLU A 65 -0.63 -11.75 7.69
C GLU A 65 -1.05 -13.22 7.67
N LEU A 66 -1.62 -13.70 6.54
CA LEU A 66 -1.98 -15.09 6.37
C LEU A 66 -0.76 -16.03 6.47
N MET A 67 0.34 -15.71 5.81
CA MET A 67 1.56 -16.53 5.84
C MET A 67 2.25 -16.47 7.21
N ASN A 68 2.16 -15.36 7.94
CA ASN A 68 2.64 -15.30 9.33
C ASN A 68 1.78 -16.17 10.27
N LEU A 69 0.49 -16.34 9.98
CA LEU A 69 -0.40 -17.21 10.75
C LEU A 69 -0.25 -18.69 10.40
N ALA A 70 -0.11 -19.02 9.11
CA ALA A 70 -0.19 -20.40 8.62
C ALA A 70 1.07 -20.94 7.93
N GLY A 71 2.07 -20.09 7.66
CA GLY A 71 3.26 -20.45 6.89
C GLY A 71 4.35 -21.19 7.67
N GLY A 72 4.31 -21.16 9.00
CA GLY A 72 5.23 -21.89 9.88
C GLY A 72 6.72 -21.65 9.62
N ASP A 73 7.55 -22.65 9.94
CA ASP A 73 9.01 -22.58 9.82
C ASP A 73 9.52 -22.30 8.39
N PRO A 74 8.94 -22.90 7.32
CA PRO A 74 9.37 -22.59 5.95
C PRO A 74 9.22 -21.11 5.60
N TRP A 75 8.16 -20.47 6.10
CA TRP A 75 7.92 -19.05 5.88
C TRP A 75 8.91 -18.16 6.63
N GLU A 76 9.24 -18.49 7.88
CA GLU A 76 10.27 -17.78 8.64
C GLU A 76 11.66 -17.88 7.98
N ALA A 77 12.02 -19.08 7.52
CA ALA A 77 13.25 -19.29 6.76
C ALA A 77 13.28 -18.43 5.49
N TYR A 78 12.19 -18.42 4.72
CA TYR A 78 12.07 -17.57 3.54
C TYR A 78 12.19 -16.07 3.86
N LYS A 79 11.52 -15.58 4.92
CA LYS A 79 11.63 -14.17 5.34
C LYS A 79 13.06 -13.77 5.66
N SER A 80 13.77 -14.62 6.41
CA SER A 80 15.18 -14.35 6.77
C SER A 80 16.09 -14.32 5.53
N ALA A 81 15.90 -15.26 4.59
CA ALA A 81 16.66 -15.30 3.34
C ALA A 81 16.36 -14.10 2.43
N ALA A 82 15.09 -13.73 2.28
CA ALA A 82 14.68 -12.58 1.47
C ALA A 82 15.24 -11.26 2.04
N LEU A 83 15.23 -11.12 3.38
CA LEU A 83 15.81 -9.96 4.06
C LEU A 83 17.33 -9.91 3.88
N ALA A 84 18.02 -11.05 3.99
CA ALA A 84 19.45 -11.14 3.73
C ALA A 84 19.82 -10.81 2.27
N ALA A 85 18.95 -11.14 1.31
CA ALA A 85 19.11 -10.81 -0.09
C ALA A 85 18.70 -9.36 -0.44
N GLY A 86 18.08 -8.62 0.49
CA GLY A 86 17.56 -7.27 0.24
C GLY A 86 16.37 -7.23 -0.72
N HIS A 87 15.71 -8.36 -0.97
CA HIS A 87 14.58 -8.46 -1.88
C HIS A 87 13.24 -8.24 -1.14
N PRO A 88 12.20 -7.72 -1.81
CA PRO A 88 10.86 -7.66 -1.24
C PRO A 88 10.35 -9.08 -0.93
N ILE A 89 9.73 -9.25 0.23
CA ILE A 89 9.28 -10.56 0.73
C ILE A 89 8.19 -11.12 -0.18
N LEU A 90 7.23 -10.27 -0.58
CA LEU A 90 6.22 -10.64 -1.55
C LEU A 90 6.37 -9.85 -2.87
N PRO A 91 6.06 -10.50 -4.01
CA PRO A 91 6.01 -9.82 -5.30
C PRO A 91 4.94 -8.72 -5.26
N GLY A 92 5.32 -7.49 -5.62
CA GLY A 92 4.38 -6.36 -5.69
C GLY A 92 4.41 -5.37 -4.52
N GLU A 93 5.18 -5.63 -3.46
CA GLU A 93 5.38 -4.65 -2.37
C GLU A 93 5.95 -3.31 -2.84
N GLU A 94 6.72 -3.30 -3.92
CA GLU A 94 7.28 -2.08 -4.50
C GLU A 94 6.17 -1.13 -4.95
N LYS A 95 5.10 -1.67 -5.52
CA LYS A 95 3.94 -0.89 -5.97
C LYS A 95 3.20 -0.27 -4.79
N GLU A 96 3.13 -0.99 -3.67
CA GLU A 96 2.56 -0.50 -2.41
C GLU A 96 3.37 0.68 -1.86
N ARG A 97 4.69 0.52 -1.72
CA ARG A 97 5.56 1.60 -1.23
C ARG A 97 5.50 2.83 -2.12
N LEU A 98 5.52 2.67 -3.44
CA LEU A 98 5.41 3.78 -4.40
C LEU A 98 4.06 4.51 -4.29
N ALA A 99 2.97 3.78 -4.11
CA ALA A 99 1.64 4.37 -3.92
C ALA A 99 1.52 5.13 -2.59
N GLU A 100 2.16 4.65 -1.52
CA GLU A 100 2.18 5.37 -0.25
C GLU A 100 2.97 6.67 -0.34
N VAL A 101 4.15 6.63 -0.98
CA VAL A 101 4.99 7.82 -1.18
C VAL A 101 4.23 8.87 -2.00
N THR A 102 3.59 8.47 -3.10
CA THR A 102 2.80 9.39 -3.93
C THR A 102 1.58 9.95 -3.19
N LYS A 103 0.91 9.15 -2.35
CA LYS A 103 -0.21 9.62 -1.51
C LYS A 103 0.26 10.65 -0.46
N ARG A 104 1.41 10.43 0.17
CA ARG A 104 2.03 11.39 1.11
C ARG A 104 2.42 12.70 0.42
N HIS A 105 3.02 12.62 -0.76
CA HIS A 105 3.34 13.82 -1.55
C HIS A 105 2.08 14.61 -1.93
N LYS A 106 1.02 13.95 -2.43
CA LYS A 106 -0.25 14.62 -2.72
C LYS A 106 -0.90 15.26 -1.48
N ALA A 107 -0.86 14.58 -0.33
CA ALA A 107 -1.40 15.13 0.92
C ALA A 107 -0.61 16.37 1.41
N ASN A 108 0.70 16.40 1.19
CA ASN A 108 1.55 17.56 1.51
C ASN A 108 1.36 18.70 0.50
N THR A 109 1.18 18.41 -0.79
CA THR A 109 0.86 19.43 -1.81
C THR A 109 -0.55 19.99 -1.65
N ALA A 110 -1.52 19.20 -1.18
CA ALA A 110 -2.85 19.70 -0.84
C ALA A 110 -2.86 20.55 0.44
N LYS A 111 -1.81 20.46 1.27
CA LYS A 111 -1.58 21.30 2.45
C LYS A 111 -0.67 22.50 2.19
N SER A 112 -0.03 22.58 1.03
CA SER A 112 0.71 23.78 0.65
C SER A 112 -0.26 24.80 0.06
N ALA A 113 -0.44 25.89 0.81
CA ALA A 113 -0.91 27.22 0.44
C ALA A 113 -1.90 27.32 -0.73
N SER A 114 -3.08 27.88 -0.45
CA SER A 114 -4.02 28.38 -1.45
C SER A 114 -3.31 29.31 -2.46
N PRO A 115 -3.81 29.45 -3.71
CA PRO A 115 -3.21 30.33 -4.71
C PRO A 115 -2.94 31.76 -4.19
N GLN A 116 -3.79 32.25 -3.28
CA GLN A 116 -3.66 33.56 -2.65
C GLN A 116 -2.46 33.64 -1.68
N GLU A 117 -2.21 32.61 -0.89
CA GLU A 117 -1.07 32.54 0.03
C GLU A 117 0.27 32.45 -0.73
N LEU A 118 0.27 31.80 -1.90
CA LEU A 118 1.42 31.76 -2.81
C LEU A 118 1.72 33.15 -3.41
N GLU A 119 0.68 33.88 -3.84
CA GLU A 119 0.80 35.25 -4.35
C GLU A 119 1.32 36.21 -3.27
N GLU A 120 0.80 36.12 -2.03
CA GLU A 120 1.27 36.92 -0.90
C GLU A 120 2.72 36.60 -0.54
N GLN A 121 3.14 35.33 -0.61
CA GLN A 121 4.51 34.93 -0.33
C GLN A 121 5.49 35.43 -1.41
N VAL A 122 5.08 35.42 -2.69
CA VAL A 122 5.85 36.02 -3.80
C VAL A 122 5.94 37.53 -3.63
N GLN A 123 4.85 38.20 -3.27
CA GLN A 123 4.83 39.64 -3.04
C GLN A 123 5.73 40.04 -1.86
N LYS A 124 5.75 39.24 -0.80
CA LYS A 124 6.65 39.43 0.35
C LYS A 124 8.12 39.22 -0.04
N MET A 125 8.42 38.27 -0.92
CA MET A 125 9.77 38.08 -1.49
C MET A 125 10.20 39.25 -2.37
N LEU A 126 9.29 39.80 -3.19
CA LEU A 126 9.57 40.96 -4.03
C LEU A 126 9.81 42.25 -3.24
N ASN A 127 9.18 42.36 -2.07
CA ASN A 127 9.27 43.53 -1.17
C ASN A 127 10.36 43.41 -0.09
N SER A 128 11.15 42.33 -0.09
CA SER A 128 12.22 42.13 0.89
C SER A 128 13.44 43.03 0.56
N PRO A 129 13.98 43.82 1.52
CA PRO A 129 15.01 44.84 1.26
C PRO A 129 16.44 44.29 1.02
N SER A 130 16.62 42.97 0.94
CA SER A 130 17.88 42.34 0.55
C SER A 130 17.70 41.64 -0.80
N ARG A 131 17.75 42.43 -1.87
CA ARG A 131 17.76 41.92 -3.24
C ARG A 131 19.22 41.92 -3.71
N PRO A 132 19.88 40.76 -3.95
CA PRO A 132 21.10 40.77 -4.73
C PRO A 132 20.75 41.29 -6.12
N LYS A 133 21.39 42.39 -6.54
CA LYS A 133 21.28 42.95 -7.90
C LYS A 133 21.80 41.92 -8.89
N MET A 134 20.94 41.03 -9.39
CA MET A 134 21.21 40.35 -10.65
C MET A 134 20.87 41.35 -11.76
N GLY A 135 21.91 42.01 -12.27
CA GLY A 135 21.84 42.84 -13.46
C GLY A 135 21.49 41.97 -14.66
N ALA A 136 20.27 42.11 -15.16
CA ALA A 136 19.91 41.61 -16.48
C ALA A 136 20.49 42.60 -17.51
N ALA A 137 21.68 42.28 -18.04
CA ALA A 137 22.16 42.88 -19.28
C ALA A 137 21.44 42.18 -20.44
N ALA A 138 20.46 42.84 -21.03
CA ALA A 138 19.93 42.46 -22.34
C ALA A 138 20.85 43.07 -23.40
N ILE A 139 21.65 42.22 -24.06
CA ILE A 139 22.28 42.56 -25.33
C ILE A 139 21.29 42.16 -26.41
N LEU A 140 20.79 43.14 -27.17
CA LEU A 140 20.08 42.94 -28.43
C LEU A 140 21.03 43.30 -29.58
N PRO A 141 20.90 42.64 -30.75
CA PRO A 141 21.84 42.74 -31.88
C PRO A 141 21.90 44.11 -32.54
#